data_AF-A0A3R7RHB3-F1
#
_entry.id   AF-A0A3R7RHB3-F1
#
_cell.length_a   1.000
_cell.length_b   1.000
_cell.length_c   1.000
_cell.angle_alpha   90.00
_cell.angle_beta   90.00
_cell.angle_gamma   90.00
#
_symmetry.space_group_name_H-M   'P 1'
#
loop_
_entity.id
_entity.type
_entity.pdbx_description
1 polymer ?
#
loop_
_entity_poly.entity_id
_entity_poly.type
_entity_poly.pdbx_seq_one_letter_code
_entity_poly.pdbx_strand_id
1 'polypeptide(L)'
;MKKEELKKDPFREFLLGLISKAKDYYGYITIGLIIVVSCIVIVSSREAIQDYSVCIDRSISGDLISSYCQSDQVSIELDKYTDGMSLSSSGSLISFLFKIKEMSDIDKLEALSAAKINTVEDLFLKSRLFKLKGDLLLDVNRFNESVKAYNDAYDCFEDKRDYSALLHYNIAATYMEMFLNDKGLEYLKKAKQYVDTALSFDIADSFIKKDVNVLKARIDYEL
;
A
#
# COMPACT_ATOMS: atom_id res chain seq x y z
N MET A 1 24.65 -19.07 7.57
CA MET A 1 25.26 -18.46 6.37
C MET A 1 26.77 -18.52 6.46
N LYS A 2 27.45 -18.81 5.34
CA LYS A 2 28.92 -18.82 5.27
C LYS A 2 29.44 -17.37 5.17
N LYS A 3 30.59 -17.07 5.78
CA LYS A 3 31.23 -15.74 5.81
C LYS A 3 31.40 -15.05 4.43
N GLU A 4 31.32 -15.80 3.35
CA GLU A 4 31.47 -15.29 1.98
C GLU A 4 30.17 -14.70 1.41
N GLU A 5 28.99 -15.09 1.91
CA GLU A 5 27.70 -14.53 1.47
C GLU A 5 27.46 -13.13 2.04
N LEU A 6 27.95 -12.88 3.27
CA LEU A 6 27.96 -11.55 3.90
C LEU A 6 28.85 -10.53 3.17
N LYS A 7 29.76 -10.99 2.30
CA LYS A 7 30.67 -10.08 1.58
C LYS A 7 30.01 -9.35 0.40
N LYS A 8 28.93 -9.91 -0.16
CA LYS A 8 28.19 -9.36 -1.32
C LYS A 8 26.81 -8.82 -0.92
N ASP A 9 26.69 -8.34 0.30
CA ASP A 9 25.44 -7.79 0.82
C ASP A 9 25.29 -6.31 0.34
N PRO A 10 24.26 -5.98 -0.47
CA PRO A 10 24.02 -4.62 -0.96
C PRO A 10 23.81 -3.62 0.17
N PHE A 11 23.21 -4.04 1.28
CA PHE A 11 23.01 -3.20 2.46
C PHE A 11 24.35 -2.95 3.18
N ARG A 12 25.24 -3.95 3.20
CA ARG A 12 26.61 -3.78 3.70
C ARG A 12 27.41 -2.83 2.81
N GLU A 13 27.30 -2.91 1.49
CA GLU A 13 27.96 -1.96 0.59
C GLU A 13 27.40 -0.55 0.73
N PHE A 14 26.08 -0.41 0.93
CA PHE A 14 25.43 0.85 1.29
C PHE A 14 25.96 1.42 2.62
N LEU A 15 26.05 0.62 3.68
CA LEU A 15 26.61 1.03 4.97
C LEU A 15 28.10 1.39 4.86
N LEU A 16 28.89 0.61 4.12
CA LEU A 16 30.31 0.90 3.89
C LEU A 16 30.49 2.17 3.04
N GLY A 17 29.60 2.43 2.09
CA GLY A 17 29.54 3.66 1.32
C GLY A 17 29.17 4.88 2.17
N LEU A 18 28.25 4.72 3.12
CA LEU A 18 27.89 5.73 4.12
C LEU A 18 29.05 6.03 5.08
N ILE A 19 29.71 4.99 5.60
CA ILE A 19 30.88 5.12 6.48
C ILE A 19 32.06 5.77 5.74
N SER A 20 32.25 5.40 4.46
CA SER A 20 33.25 5.98 3.57
C SER A 20 33.01 7.47 3.36
N LYS A 21 31.78 7.86 3.00
CA LYS A 21 31.38 9.27 2.81
C LYS A 21 31.36 10.09 4.11
N ALA A 22 31.07 9.46 5.25
CA ALA A 22 31.12 10.11 6.56
C ALA A 22 32.56 10.42 7.02
N LYS A 23 33.55 9.71 6.50
CA LYS A 23 34.97 9.93 6.82
C LYS A 23 35.49 11.29 6.35
N ASP A 24 34.81 11.88 5.37
CA ASP A 24 35.16 13.19 4.79
C ASP A 24 34.51 14.39 5.52
N TYR A 25 33.62 14.14 6.49
CA TYR A 25 32.88 15.18 7.22
C TYR A 25 33.10 15.09 8.74
N TYR A 26 34.28 15.52 9.19
CA TYR A 26 34.73 15.44 10.59
C TYR A 26 34.07 16.43 11.58
N GLY A 27 32.82 16.84 11.35
CA GLY A 27 32.16 17.91 12.14
C GLY A 27 30.79 17.61 12.76
N TYR A 28 30.04 16.62 12.26
CA TYR A 28 28.62 16.42 12.63
C TYR A 28 28.33 15.10 13.38
N ILE A 29 29.31 14.62 14.15
CA ILE A 29 29.39 13.21 14.56
C ILE A 29 28.45 12.81 15.72
N THR A 30 27.78 13.70 16.46
CA THR A 30 27.02 13.22 17.65
C THR A 30 25.54 12.91 17.41
N ILE A 31 24.86 13.56 16.45
CA ILE A 31 23.43 13.33 16.20
C ILE A 31 23.21 12.25 15.13
N GLY A 32 24.06 12.20 14.10
CA GLY A 32 23.99 11.17 13.06
C GLY A 32 24.27 9.75 13.56
N LEU A 33 25.16 9.61 14.56
CA LEU A 33 25.49 8.32 15.15
C LEU A 33 24.33 7.71 15.95
N ILE A 34 23.46 8.51 16.56
CA ILE A 34 22.32 7.99 17.33
C ILE A 34 21.25 7.41 16.38
N ILE A 35 20.99 8.07 15.25
CA ILE A 35 20.03 7.57 14.24
C ILE A 35 20.60 6.32 13.55
N VAL A 36 21.89 6.33 13.18
CA VAL A 36 22.55 5.18 12.56
C VAL A 36 22.63 3.98 13.52
N VAL A 37 22.92 4.19 14.81
CA VAL A 37 22.94 3.11 15.80
C VAL A 37 21.54 2.57 16.08
N SER A 38 20.52 3.44 16.08
CA SER A 38 19.11 3.00 16.24
C SER A 38 18.66 2.14 15.05
N CYS A 39 19.01 2.52 13.82
CA CYS A 39 18.79 1.70 12.63
C CYS A 39 19.60 0.39 12.69
N ILE A 40 20.86 0.42 13.15
CA ILE A 40 21.68 -0.79 13.30
C ILE A 40 21.09 -1.74 14.35
N VAL A 41 20.55 -1.26 15.47
CA VAL A 41 19.95 -2.12 16.52
C VAL A 41 18.63 -2.73 16.05
N ILE A 42 17.82 -1.99 15.30
CA ILE A 42 16.58 -2.53 14.70
C ILE A 42 16.93 -3.57 13.62
N VAL A 43 17.94 -3.32 12.79
CA VAL A 43 18.38 -4.22 11.71
C VAL A 43 19.18 -5.43 12.22
N SER A 44 19.86 -5.33 13.36
CA SER A 44 20.63 -6.47 13.92
C SER A 44 19.81 -7.39 14.83
N SER A 45 18.60 -6.98 15.22
CA SER A 45 17.72 -7.76 16.11
C SER A 45 16.67 -8.61 15.40
N ARG A 46 16.59 -8.53 14.06
CA ARG A 46 15.80 -9.44 13.23
C ARG A 46 16.67 -9.92 12.09
N GLU A 47 16.60 -11.22 11.80
CA GLU A 47 17.34 -11.86 10.72
C GLU A 47 17.31 -11.01 9.46
N ALA A 48 18.45 -10.86 8.79
CA ALA A 48 18.67 -10.05 7.60
C ALA A 48 17.80 -10.53 6.42
N ILE A 49 16.50 -10.28 6.51
CA ILE A 49 15.59 -10.22 5.40
C ILE A 49 15.81 -8.84 4.82
N GLN A 50 16.22 -8.79 3.55
CA GLN A 50 16.36 -7.57 2.77
C GLN A 50 15.02 -6.83 2.77
N ASP A 51 14.87 -5.91 3.72
CA ASP A 51 13.56 -5.31 4.01
C ASP A 51 13.33 -4.09 3.10
N TYR A 52 12.99 -4.36 1.85
CA TYR A 52 12.60 -3.32 0.89
C TYR A 52 11.24 -2.68 1.24
N SER A 53 10.60 -3.06 2.35
CA SER A 53 9.36 -2.43 2.84
C SER A 53 9.55 -0.95 3.18
N VAL A 54 10.77 -0.52 3.48
CA VAL A 54 11.16 0.90 3.62
C VAL A 54 10.80 1.73 2.38
N CYS A 55 10.76 1.12 1.19
CA CYS A 55 10.35 1.82 -0.03
C CYS A 55 8.83 1.94 -0.19
N ILE A 56 8.06 1.25 0.63
CA ILE A 56 6.58 1.25 0.64
C ILE A 56 6.05 2.15 1.76
N ASP A 57 6.81 2.33 2.85
CA ASP A 57 6.39 3.11 4.01
C ASP A 57 6.48 4.63 3.77
N ARG A 58 5.32 5.28 3.64
CA ARG A 58 5.21 6.74 3.47
C ARG A 58 5.61 7.55 4.70
N SER A 59 5.69 6.93 5.88
CA SER A 59 6.10 7.62 7.12
C SER A 59 7.60 7.90 7.15
N ILE A 60 8.38 7.20 6.33
CA ILE A 60 9.84 7.32 6.26
C ILE A 60 10.22 8.01 4.94
N SER A 61 9.83 9.27 4.78
CA SER A 61 10.21 10.07 3.60
C SER A 61 11.43 10.95 3.89
N GLY A 62 12.52 10.68 3.18
CA GLY A 62 13.73 11.51 3.16
C GLY A 62 14.52 11.28 1.88
N ASP A 63 15.27 12.29 1.43
CA ASP A 63 16.02 12.28 0.15
C ASP A 63 16.98 11.09 0.00
N LEU A 64 17.45 10.52 1.11
CA LEU A 64 18.28 9.32 1.08
C LEU A 64 17.49 8.05 0.73
N ILE A 65 16.27 7.90 1.25
CA ILE A 65 15.45 6.70 1.01
C ILE A 65 14.92 6.72 -0.41
N SER A 66 14.54 7.90 -0.93
CA SER A 66 14.20 8.03 -2.35
C SER A 66 15.38 7.65 -3.25
N SER A 67 16.60 8.09 -2.93
CA SER A 67 17.80 7.72 -3.70
C SER A 67 18.13 6.23 -3.62
N TYR A 68 17.88 5.57 -2.49
CA TYR A 68 18.07 4.13 -2.32
C TYR A 68 17.04 3.34 -3.12
N CYS A 69 15.76 3.69 -2.98
CA CYS A 69 14.65 3.05 -3.69
C CYS A 69 14.67 3.28 -5.21
N GLN A 70 15.41 4.29 -5.69
CA GLN A 70 15.64 4.59 -7.11
C GLN A 70 17.00 4.13 -7.63
N SER A 71 17.80 3.44 -6.82
CA SER A 71 19.13 3.00 -7.25
C SER A 71 19.05 1.83 -8.24
N ASP A 72 19.95 1.83 -9.23
CA ASP A 72 20.08 0.75 -10.23
C ASP A 72 20.23 -0.63 -9.56
N GLN A 73 20.85 -0.69 -8.39
CA GLN A 73 21.00 -1.93 -7.62
C GLN A 73 19.67 -2.48 -7.12
N VAL A 74 18.77 -1.62 -6.62
CA VAL A 74 17.43 -2.05 -6.20
C VAL A 74 16.61 -2.48 -7.42
N SER A 75 16.68 -1.76 -8.53
CA SER A 75 16.03 -2.16 -9.78
C SER A 75 16.52 -3.52 -10.29
N ILE A 76 17.84 -3.75 -10.34
CA ILE A 76 18.44 -5.03 -10.76
C ILE A 76 18.03 -6.18 -9.85
N GLU A 77 17.90 -5.94 -8.53
CA GLU A 77 17.49 -7.00 -7.61
C GLU A 77 15.99 -7.29 -7.71
N LEU A 78 15.15 -6.25 -7.89
CA LEU A 78 13.71 -6.39 -8.12
C LEU A 78 13.39 -7.10 -9.45
N ASP A 79 14.23 -6.91 -10.46
CA ASP A 79 14.14 -7.59 -11.77
C ASP A 79 14.40 -9.11 -11.67
N LYS A 80 15.02 -9.59 -10.58
CA LYS A 80 15.17 -11.04 -10.34
C LYS A 80 13.88 -11.70 -9.86
N TYR A 81 12.93 -10.91 -9.37
CA TYR A 81 11.64 -11.39 -8.87
C TYR A 81 10.51 -11.28 -9.91
N THR A 82 10.81 -10.80 -11.12
CA THR A 82 9.82 -10.57 -12.19
C THR A 82 9.31 -11.83 -12.88
N ASP A 83 9.90 -13.00 -12.62
CA ASP A 83 9.63 -14.25 -13.34
C ASP A 83 8.31 -14.96 -12.96
N GLY A 84 7.37 -14.26 -12.31
CA GLY A 84 6.01 -14.76 -12.17
C GLY A 84 5.04 -13.78 -11.53
N MET A 85 3.79 -13.77 -12.00
CA MET A 85 2.66 -13.05 -11.40
C MET A 85 2.29 -13.52 -9.97
N SER A 86 3.16 -14.29 -9.32
CA SER A 86 2.98 -14.79 -7.95
C SER A 86 3.45 -13.73 -6.97
N LEU A 87 2.52 -13.15 -6.22
CA LEU A 87 2.82 -12.18 -5.16
C LEU A 87 3.06 -12.86 -3.80
N SER A 88 3.49 -14.12 -3.83
CA SER A 88 3.64 -14.98 -2.64
C SER A 88 4.90 -14.71 -1.82
N SER A 89 5.83 -13.90 -2.32
CA SER A 89 7.03 -13.49 -1.58
C SER A 89 7.06 -11.98 -1.43
N SER A 90 7.66 -11.48 -0.36
CA SER A 90 7.83 -10.04 -0.15
C SER A 90 8.61 -9.38 -1.30
N GLY A 91 9.62 -10.05 -1.87
CA GLY A 91 10.39 -9.55 -3.01
C GLY A 91 9.56 -9.38 -4.28
N SER A 92 8.73 -10.38 -4.64
CA SER A 92 7.86 -10.29 -5.81
C SER A 92 6.71 -9.28 -5.63
N LEU A 93 6.18 -9.13 -4.40
CA LEU A 93 5.19 -8.10 -4.07
C LEU A 93 5.76 -6.69 -4.18
N ILE A 94 6.96 -6.45 -3.64
CA ILE A 94 7.63 -5.16 -3.71
C ILE A 94 7.95 -4.82 -5.17
N SER A 95 8.53 -5.76 -5.93
CA SER A 95 8.82 -5.57 -7.36
C SER A 95 7.56 -5.20 -8.14
N PHE A 96 6.45 -5.91 -7.88
CA PHE A 96 5.16 -5.58 -8.48
C PHE A 96 4.67 -4.17 -8.13
N LEU A 97 4.71 -3.78 -6.85
CA LEU A 97 4.28 -2.45 -6.39
C LEU A 97 5.10 -1.32 -7.02
N PHE A 98 6.41 -1.51 -7.16
CA PHE A 98 7.28 -0.58 -7.86
C PHE A 98 6.91 -0.46 -9.34
N LYS A 99 6.71 -1.60 -10.01
CA LYS A 99 6.38 -1.65 -11.42
C LYS A 99 5.08 -0.92 -11.74
N ILE A 100 4.04 -1.10 -10.93
CA ILE A 100 2.74 -0.46 -11.18
C ILE A 100 2.72 1.03 -10.79
N LYS A 101 3.68 1.53 -10.00
CA LYS A 101 3.68 2.93 -9.56
C LYS A 101 3.78 3.92 -10.72
N GLU A 102 4.59 3.60 -11.72
CA GLU A 102 4.88 4.45 -12.88
C GLU A 102 3.93 4.20 -14.08
N MET A 103 2.99 3.27 -13.93
CA MET A 103 2.03 2.90 -14.97
C MET A 103 0.86 3.89 -15.08
N SER A 104 0.22 3.94 -16.24
CA SER A 104 -1.10 4.55 -16.37
C SER A 104 -2.13 3.78 -15.55
N ASP A 105 -3.25 4.40 -15.18
CA ASP A 105 -4.26 3.75 -14.35
C ASP A 105 -4.90 2.52 -15.03
N ILE A 106 -5.00 2.55 -16.37
CA ILE A 106 -5.46 1.41 -17.18
C ILE A 106 -4.43 0.27 -17.10
N ASP A 107 -3.15 0.56 -17.30
CA ASP A 107 -2.08 -0.46 -17.24
C ASP A 107 -1.95 -1.05 -15.83
N LYS A 108 -2.11 -0.23 -14.77
CA LYS A 108 -2.18 -0.69 -13.38
C LYS A 108 -3.31 -1.69 -13.18
N LEU A 109 -4.49 -1.38 -13.71
CA LEU A 109 -5.66 -2.23 -13.58
C LEU A 109 -5.46 -3.57 -14.30
N GLU A 110 -4.86 -3.56 -15.50
CA GLU A 110 -4.50 -4.78 -16.22
C GLU A 110 -3.50 -5.62 -15.42
N ALA A 111 -2.44 -4.99 -14.90
CA ALA A 111 -1.43 -5.65 -14.08
C ALA A 111 -2.04 -6.27 -12.80
N LEU A 112 -2.90 -5.55 -12.09
CA LEU A 112 -3.62 -6.03 -10.90
C LEU A 112 -4.63 -7.15 -11.22
N SER A 113 -5.22 -7.13 -12.42
CA SER A 113 -6.16 -8.16 -12.85
C SER A 113 -5.46 -9.46 -13.24
N ALA A 114 -4.25 -9.36 -13.78
CA ALA A 114 -3.40 -10.51 -14.08
C ALA A 114 -2.67 -11.06 -12.84
N ALA A 115 -2.44 -10.21 -11.82
CA ALA A 115 -1.76 -10.60 -10.60
C ALA A 115 -2.58 -11.62 -9.79
N LYS A 116 -1.90 -12.63 -9.24
CA LYS A 116 -2.52 -13.58 -8.31
C LYS A 116 -2.61 -13.00 -6.90
N ILE A 117 -3.39 -11.91 -6.71
CA ILE A 117 -3.51 -11.19 -5.42
C ILE A 117 -3.86 -12.14 -4.25
N ASN A 118 -4.65 -13.19 -4.51
CA ASN A 118 -5.01 -14.20 -3.52
C ASN A 118 -3.82 -14.95 -2.90
N THR A 119 -2.66 -15.00 -3.58
CA THR A 119 -1.47 -15.69 -3.10
C THR A 119 -0.60 -14.84 -2.18
N VAL A 120 -0.94 -13.56 -1.96
CA VAL A 120 -0.24 -12.71 -0.99
C VAL A 120 -0.47 -13.26 0.42
N GLU A 121 0.56 -13.46 1.21
CA GLU A 121 0.40 -13.98 2.58
C GLU A 121 -0.05 -12.88 3.56
N ASP A 122 0.48 -11.67 3.40
CA ASP A 122 0.12 -10.51 4.21
C ASP A 122 -1.31 -10.04 3.90
N LEU A 123 -2.21 -10.23 4.86
CA LEU A 123 -3.63 -9.91 4.73
C LEU A 123 -3.88 -8.41 4.54
N PHE A 124 -3.09 -7.55 5.19
CA PHE A 124 -3.24 -6.11 5.06
C PHE A 124 -2.79 -5.65 3.67
N LEU A 125 -1.63 -6.09 3.18
CA LEU A 125 -1.17 -5.76 1.84
C LEU A 125 -2.08 -6.33 0.76
N LYS A 126 -2.57 -7.56 0.94
CA LYS A 126 -3.59 -8.17 0.07
C LYS A 126 -4.84 -7.29 -0.01
N SER A 127 -5.35 -6.87 1.13
CA SER A 127 -6.50 -5.97 1.21
C SER A 127 -6.23 -4.64 0.49
N ARG A 128 -5.04 -4.05 0.67
CA ARG A 128 -4.66 -2.79 0.01
C ARG A 128 -4.57 -2.92 -1.51
N LEU A 129 -4.10 -4.05 -2.03
CA LEU A 129 -4.10 -4.33 -3.47
C LEU A 129 -5.52 -4.45 -4.03
N PHE A 130 -6.41 -5.13 -3.31
CA PHE A 130 -7.83 -5.20 -3.69
C PHE A 130 -8.51 -3.83 -3.64
N LYS A 131 -8.23 -3.02 -2.62
CA LYS A 131 -8.71 -1.62 -2.56
C LYS A 131 -8.23 -0.83 -3.78
N LEU A 132 -6.93 -0.87 -4.08
CA LEU A 132 -6.37 -0.17 -5.24
C LEU A 132 -7.04 -0.62 -6.54
N LYS A 133 -7.27 -1.92 -6.71
CA LYS A 133 -8.02 -2.47 -7.83
C LYS A 133 -9.46 -1.91 -7.88
N GLY A 134 -10.12 -1.82 -6.73
CA GLY A 134 -11.46 -1.23 -6.60
C GLY A 134 -11.50 0.24 -7.01
N ASP A 135 -10.51 1.04 -6.57
CA ASP A 135 -10.39 2.45 -6.94
C ASP A 135 -10.25 2.60 -8.47
N LEU A 136 -9.33 1.85 -9.08
CA LEU A 136 -9.10 1.90 -10.53
C LEU A 136 -10.31 1.43 -11.34
N LEU A 137 -11.05 0.43 -10.84
CA LEU A 137 -12.28 -0.04 -11.47
C LEU A 137 -13.40 1.02 -11.40
N LEU A 138 -13.46 1.78 -10.32
CA LEU A 138 -14.40 2.90 -10.16
C LEU A 138 -14.10 3.99 -11.19
N ASP A 139 -12.82 4.36 -11.35
CA ASP A 139 -12.38 5.40 -12.29
C ASP A 139 -12.73 5.09 -13.75
N VAL A 140 -12.78 3.79 -14.11
CA VAL A 140 -13.21 3.33 -15.44
C VAL A 140 -14.69 2.90 -15.51
N ASN A 141 -15.51 3.33 -14.55
CA ASN A 141 -16.96 3.07 -14.46
C ASN A 141 -17.36 1.58 -14.40
N ARG A 142 -16.47 0.69 -13.97
CA ARG A 142 -16.76 -0.74 -13.76
C ARG A 142 -17.30 -0.98 -12.35
N PHE A 143 -18.42 -0.35 -12.03
CA PHE A 143 -18.94 -0.22 -10.65
C PHE A 143 -19.15 -1.56 -9.92
N ASN A 144 -19.77 -2.55 -10.56
CA ASN A 144 -20.02 -3.85 -9.93
C ASN A 144 -18.71 -4.56 -9.55
N GLU A 145 -17.69 -4.44 -10.39
CA GLU A 145 -16.39 -5.05 -10.13
C GLU A 145 -15.60 -4.26 -9.08
N SER A 146 -15.76 -2.94 -9.04
CA SER A 146 -15.22 -2.07 -7.99
C SER A 146 -15.78 -2.46 -6.62
N VAL A 147 -17.11 -2.57 -6.49
CA VAL A 147 -17.79 -3.05 -5.27
C VAL A 147 -17.26 -4.42 -4.84
N LYS A 148 -17.12 -5.35 -5.80
CA LYS A 148 -16.56 -6.67 -5.51
C LYS A 148 -15.13 -6.57 -4.97
N ALA A 149 -14.28 -5.78 -5.60
CA ALA A 149 -12.90 -5.62 -5.17
C ALA A 149 -12.78 -4.99 -3.78
N TYR A 150 -13.65 -4.03 -3.42
CA TYR A 150 -13.68 -3.49 -2.05
C TYR A 150 -14.19 -4.51 -1.02
N ASN A 151 -15.16 -5.35 -1.38
CA ASN A 151 -15.58 -6.46 -0.51
C ASN A 151 -14.45 -7.48 -0.33
N ASP A 152 -13.77 -7.88 -1.41
CA ASP A 152 -12.59 -8.75 -1.35
C ASP A 152 -11.50 -8.12 -0.45
N ALA A 153 -11.33 -6.79 -0.50
CA ALA A 153 -10.42 -6.07 0.39
C ALA A 153 -10.84 -6.17 1.87
N TYR A 154 -12.13 -5.99 2.16
CA TYR A 154 -12.66 -6.04 3.52
C TYR A 154 -12.60 -7.45 4.11
N ASP A 155 -12.97 -8.46 3.33
CA ASP A 155 -12.94 -9.88 3.74
C ASP A 155 -11.52 -10.36 4.05
N CYS A 156 -10.51 -9.76 3.41
CA CYS A 156 -9.11 -10.06 3.70
C CYS A 156 -8.62 -9.42 5.00
N PHE A 157 -9.04 -8.19 5.30
CA PHE A 157 -8.57 -7.44 6.46
C PHE A 157 -9.65 -6.48 6.97
N GLU A 158 -10.09 -6.76 8.19
CA GLU A 158 -11.07 -5.95 8.92
C GLU A 158 -10.46 -5.51 10.25
N ASP A 159 -10.31 -4.19 10.43
CA ASP A 159 -9.84 -3.59 11.69
C ASP A 159 -10.98 -3.02 12.54
N LYS A 160 -12.19 -2.85 11.96
CA LYS A 160 -13.35 -2.17 12.56
C LYS A 160 -13.05 -0.73 12.99
N ARG A 161 -12.08 -0.09 12.35
CA ARG A 161 -11.63 1.28 12.60
C ARG A 161 -11.61 2.05 11.28
N ASP A 162 -10.66 2.98 11.15
CA ASP A 162 -10.50 3.88 10.00
C ASP A 162 -10.45 3.14 8.67
N TYR A 163 -9.72 2.02 8.57
CA TYR A 163 -9.55 1.33 7.30
C TYR A 163 -10.81 0.56 6.88
N SER A 164 -11.44 -0.19 7.79
CA SER A 164 -12.74 -0.82 7.54
C SER A 164 -13.83 0.21 7.18
N ALA A 165 -13.82 1.38 7.84
CA ALA A 165 -14.72 2.48 7.53
C ALA A 165 -14.49 3.05 6.13
N LEU A 166 -13.22 3.23 5.74
CA LEU A 166 -12.86 3.69 4.40
C LEU A 166 -13.34 2.72 3.30
N LEU A 167 -13.21 1.41 3.50
CA LEU A 167 -13.70 0.43 2.53
C LEU A 167 -15.23 0.50 2.39
N HIS A 168 -15.96 0.58 3.50
CA HIS A 168 -17.42 0.73 3.49
C HIS A 168 -17.86 2.06 2.86
N TYR A 169 -17.15 3.14 3.15
CA TYR A 169 -17.34 4.43 2.49
C TYR A 169 -17.18 4.32 0.97
N ASN A 170 -16.10 3.68 0.50
CA ASN A 170 -15.84 3.51 -0.93
C ASN A 170 -16.94 2.67 -1.62
N ILE A 171 -17.44 1.62 -0.96
CA ILE A 171 -18.56 0.83 -1.48
C ILE A 171 -19.84 1.68 -1.54
N ALA A 172 -20.14 2.44 -0.48
CA ALA A 172 -21.29 3.33 -0.46
C ALA A 172 -21.22 4.40 -1.55
N ALA A 173 -20.05 5.01 -1.74
CA ALA A 173 -19.81 6.00 -2.80
C ALA A 173 -20.00 5.39 -4.19
N THR A 174 -19.50 4.15 -4.39
CA THR A 174 -19.70 3.43 -5.66
C THR A 174 -21.17 3.18 -5.95
N TYR A 175 -21.96 2.78 -4.94
CA TYR A 175 -23.41 2.64 -5.11
C TYR A 175 -24.11 3.98 -5.38
N MET A 176 -23.61 5.09 -4.83
CA MET A 176 -24.11 6.41 -5.19
C MET A 176 -23.85 6.75 -6.66
N GLU A 177 -22.67 6.44 -7.19
CA GLU A 177 -22.39 6.62 -8.63
C GLU A 177 -23.32 5.77 -9.49
N MET A 178 -23.57 4.51 -9.11
CA MET A 178 -24.56 3.66 -9.80
C MET A 178 -25.98 4.25 -9.75
N PHE A 179 -26.39 4.81 -8.61
CA PHE A 179 -27.66 5.53 -8.50
C PHE A 179 -27.70 6.77 -9.39
N LEU A 180 -26.62 7.55 -9.45
CA LEU A 180 -26.57 8.75 -10.29
C LEU A 180 -26.70 8.42 -11.78
N ASN A 181 -26.17 7.28 -12.20
CA ASN A 181 -26.22 6.81 -13.59
C ASN A 181 -27.57 6.17 -13.97
N ASP A 182 -28.10 5.28 -13.14
CA ASP A 182 -29.26 4.44 -13.50
C ASP A 182 -30.56 4.84 -12.76
N LYS A 183 -30.47 5.69 -11.74
CA LYS A 183 -31.58 6.10 -10.86
C LYS A 183 -32.33 4.94 -10.19
N GLY A 184 -31.66 3.80 -10.03
CA GLY A 184 -32.19 2.64 -9.32
C GLY A 184 -32.21 2.84 -7.80
N LEU A 185 -33.40 2.88 -7.20
CA LEU A 185 -33.58 3.07 -5.74
C LEU A 185 -32.89 1.98 -4.90
N GLU A 186 -32.68 0.78 -5.45
CA GLU A 186 -31.92 -0.27 -4.78
C GLU A 186 -30.47 0.16 -4.48
N TYR A 187 -29.82 0.88 -5.40
CA TYR A 187 -28.46 1.37 -5.21
C TYR A 187 -28.38 2.37 -4.06
N LEU A 188 -29.36 3.27 -3.97
CA LEU A 188 -29.44 4.24 -2.89
C LEU A 188 -29.64 3.55 -1.52
N LYS A 189 -30.45 2.49 -1.46
CA LYS A 189 -30.61 1.67 -0.25
C LYS A 189 -29.32 0.95 0.14
N LYS A 190 -28.58 0.39 -0.83
CA LYS A 190 -27.27 -0.24 -0.57
C LYS A 190 -26.25 0.79 -0.10
N ALA A 191 -26.18 1.95 -0.76
CA ALA A 191 -25.31 3.05 -0.32
C ALA A 191 -25.58 3.43 1.13
N LYS A 192 -26.87 3.55 1.51
CA LYS A 192 -27.27 3.80 2.89
C LYS A 192 -26.80 2.71 3.87
N GLN A 193 -26.98 1.45 3.52
CA GLN A 193 -26.52 0.34 4.36
C GLN A 193 -25.02 0.41 4.62
N TYR A 194 -24.21 0.61 3.58
CA TYR A 194 -22.75 0.67 3.72
C TYR A 194 -22.28 1.92 4.48
N VAL A 195 -22.91 3.09 4.27
CA VAL A 195 -22.52 4.30 5.00
C VAL A 195 -22.89 4.23 6.48
N ASP A 196 -24.04 3.64 6.81
CA ASP A 196 -24.46 3.43 8.20
C ASP A 196 -23.52 2.41 8.89
N THR A 197 -23.09 1.36 8.19
CA THR A 197 -22.05 0.44 8.69
C THR A 197 -20.71 1.15 8.90
N ALA A 198 -20.26 1.99 7.96
CA ALA A 198 -19.02 2.76 8.13
C ALA A 198 -19.04 3.61 9.41
N LEU A 199 -20.17 4.28 9.70
CA LEU A 199 -20.35 5.10 10.91
C LEU A 199 -20.44 4.29 12.21
N SER A 200 -20.67 2.98 12.13
CA SER A 200 -20.68 2.10 13.31
C SER A 200 -19.27 1.76 13.81
N PHE A 201 -18.23 2.02 13.00
CA PHE A 201 -16.84 1.76 13.36
C PHE A 201 -16.22 2.90 14.19
N ASP A 202 -15.11 2.59 14.87
CA ASP A 202 -14.34 3.55 15.66
C ASP A 202 -13.42 4.39 14.74
N ILE A 203 -13.98 5.42 14.11
CA ILE A 203 -13.28 6.31 13.20
C ILE A 203 -12.55 7.42 13.99
N ALA A 204 -11.23 7.32 14.06
CA ALA A 204 -10.35 8.33 14.66
C ALA A 204 -9.94 9.39 13.63
N ASP A 205 -9.81 9.01 12.35
CA ASP A 205 -9.43 9.93 11.27
C ASP A 205 -10.56 10.93 10.98
N SER A 206 -10.28 12.20 11.25
CA SER A 206 -11.25 13.29 11.06
C SER A 206 -11.67 13.50 9.60
N PHE A 207 -10.80 13.17 8.64
CA PHE A 207 -11.10 13.29 7.21
C PHE A 207 -12.07 12.19 6.78
N ILE A 208 -11.78 10.93 7.13
CA ILE A 208 -12.67 9.80 6.83
C ILE A 208 -14.04 10.03 7.47
N LYS A 209 -14.06 10.44 8.76
CA LYS A 209 -15.31 10.73 9.46
C LYS A 209 -16.11 11.83 8.77
N LYS A 210 -15.46 12.89 8.29
CA LYS A 210 -16.12 13.97 7.56
C LYS A 210 -16.72 13.45 6.25
N ASP A 211 -15.96 12.72 5.46
CA ASP A 211 -16.39 12.24 4.14
C ASP A 211 -17.57 11.27 4.25
N VAL A 212 -17.53 10.36 5.22
CA VAL A 212 -18.66 9.45 5.52
C VAL A 212 -19.93 10.24 5.89
N ASN A 213 -19.81 11.25 6.75
CA ASN A 213 -20.97 12.08 7.13
C ASN A 213 -21.53 12.89 5.96
N VAL A 214 -20.66 13.42 5.09
CA VAL A 214 -21.08 14.13 3.88
C VAL A 214 -21.83 13.20 2.94
N LEU A 215 -21.30 11.99 2.71
CA LEU A 215 -21.94 11.00 1.86
C LEU A 215 -23.31 10.57 2.43
N LYS A 216 -23.39 10.34 3.74
CA LYS A 216 -24.65 10.03 4.41
C LYS A 216 -25.69 11.13 4.22
N ALA A 217 -25.31 12.39 4.42
CA ALA A 217 -26.23 13.52 4.22
C ALA A 217 -26.75 13.60 2.77
N ARG A 218 -25.90 13.29 1.79
CA ARG A 218 -26.33 13.20 0.38
C ARG A 218 -27.30 12.04 0.13
N ILE A 219 -27.01 10.87 0.68
CA ILE A 219 -27.90 9.70 0.57
C ILE A 219 -29.26 10.00 1.20
N ASP A 220 -29.29 10.59 2.39
CA ASP A 220 -30.52 10.91 3.11
C ASP A 220 -31.34 12.01 2.41
N TYR A 221 -30.72 12.88 1.61
CA TYR A 221 -31.42 13.89 0.81
C TYR A 221 -32.16 13.28 -0.38
N GLU A 222 -31.61 12.21 -0.96
CA GLU A 222 -32.17 11.54 -2.14
C GLU A 222 -33.26 10.49 -1.78
N LEU A 223 -33.40 10.13 -0.49
CA LEU A 223 -34.39 9.17 0.04
C LEU A 223 -35.66 9.85 0.55
#